data_AF-A0A2M7SK04-F1
#
_entry.id   AF-A0A2M7SK04-F1
#
_cell.length_a   1.000
_cell.length_b   1.000
_cell.length_c   1.000
_cell.angle_alpha   90.00
_cell.angle_beta   90.00
_cell.angle_gamma   90.00
#
_symmetry.space_group_name_H-M   'P 1'
#
loop_
_entity.id
_entity.type
_entity.pdbx_description
1 polymer ?
#
loop_
_entity_poly.entity_id
_entity_poly.type
_entity_poly.pdbx_seq_one_letter_code
_entity_poly.pdbx_strand_id
1 'polypeptide(L)'
;MRCAIADIHGCCKTLHALIEKLQIRGSDELYLLGDYIDRGPDSKGVLDTIMNLDCKVVALMGNHEDMWLRASDKMGDPVLCDANINLWMENGGQATLKSFAGIDTKPYLTFLRNIPLFLELDDFFLVHAEFDFSLPDPFGKAGIDSMLWGREKPYHGKKPVLCGHSPLPLEQIQAGLQTNKINIDNGCCFVNRVGYHNLLAYDLDYGQLYIQQNIEDPCLAIYFRERLLARLALKNGNLIMTEVLSEDILQLIEELRERQTDSELFYALPERLKRHHLWVIYE
;
A
#
# COMPACT_ATOMS: atom_id res chain seq x y z
N MET A 1 5.61 -21.99 11.98
CA MET A 1 6.16 -21.19 10.88
C MET A 1 6.17 -19.74 11.30
N ARG A 2 7.27 -19.04 11.03
CA ARG A 2 7.38 -17.58 11.17
C ARG A 2 7.34 -16.95 9.79
N CYS A 3 6.35 -16.11 9.52
CA CYS A 3 6.17 -15.52 8.19
C CYS A 3 5.97 -14.01 8.28
N ALA A 4 6.63 -13.26 7.41
CA ALA A 4 6.43 -11.82 7.27
C ALA A 4 5.61 -11.50 6.01
N ILE A 5 4.61 -10.63 6.11
CA ILE A 5 3.82 -10.14 4.96
C ILE A 5 4.19 -8.68 4.69
N ALA A 6 4.40 -8.38 3.41
CA ALA A 6 4.71 -7.04 2.90
C ALA A 6 3.49 -6.10 2.91
N ASP A 7 3.67 -4.90 2.35
CA ASP A 7 2.69 -3.82 2.25
C ASP A 7 1.40 -4.27 1.55
N ILE A 8 0.27 -4.14 2.25
CA ILE A 8 -1.05 -4.68 1.84
C ILE A 8 -1.89 -3.62 1.13
N HIS A 9 -1.84 -2.38 1.60
CA HIS A 9 -2.56 -1.23 1.04
C HIS A 9 -4.02 -1.52 0.69
N GLY A 10 -4.84 -1.94 1.67
CA GLY A 10 -6.28 -2.15 1.49
C GLY A 10 -6.66 -3.28 0.53
N CYS A 11 -5.71 -4.13 0.10
CA CYS A 11 -5.97 -5.27 -0.78
C CYS A 11 -6.48 -6.49 0.04
N CYS A 12 -7.68 -6.36 0.59
CA CYS A 12 -8.30 -7.31 1.52
C CYS A 12 -8.52 -8.70 0.92
N LYS A 13 -9.08 -8.81 -0.29
CA LYS A 13 -9.28 -10.12 -0.95
C LYS A 13 -7.94 -10.81 -1.19
N THR A 14 -6.95 -10.02 -1.59
CA THR A 14 -5.58 -10.50 -1.85
C THR A 14 -4.91 -11.00 -0.57
N LEU A 15 -5.09 -10.29 0.56
CA LEU A 15 -4.63 -10.72 1.87
C LEU A 15 -5.25 -12.07 2.27
N HIS A 16 -6.57 -12.22 2.14
CA HIS A 16 -7.26 -13.48 2.46
C HIS A 16 -6.73 -14.65 1.62
N ALA A 17 -6.56 -14.45 0.31
CA ALA A 17 -6.00 -15.47 -0.57
C ALA A 17 -4.56 -15.86 -0.20
N LEU A 18 -3.74 -14.90 0.23
CA LEU A 18 -2.38 -15.19 0.70
C LEU A 18 -2.39 -15.97 2.01
N ILE A 19 -3.22 -15.58 2.99
CA ILE A 19 -3.36 -16.28 4.27
C ILE A 19 -3.83 -17.73 4.06
N GLU A 20 -4.81 -17.94 3.18
CA GLU A 20 -5.27 -19.28 2.81
C GLU A 20 -4.14 -20.11 2.19
N LYS A 21 -3.37 -19.51 1.26
CA LYS A 21 -2.21 -20.15 0.63
C LYS A 21 -1.12 -20.53 1.63
N LEU A 22 -0.89 -19.70 2.65
CA LEU A 22 0.07 -19.96 3.73
C LEU A 22 -0.40 -21.06 4.69
N GLN A 23 -1.68 -21.42 4.68
CA GLN A 23 -2.28 -22.41 5.58
C GLN A 23 -1.96 -22.15 7.06
N ILE A 24 -2.06 -20.89 7.48
CA ILE A 24 -1.73 -20.42 8.83
C ILE A 24 -2.48 -21.24 9.90
N ARG A 25 -1.77 -21.65 10.94
CA ARG A 25 -2.28 -22.35 12.13
C ARG A 25 -2.08 -21.49 13.36
N GLY A 26 -2.81 -21.79 14.44
CA GLY A 26 -2.69 -21.03 15.71
C GLY A 26 -1.31 -21.06 16.37
N SER A 27 -0.43 -22.00 16.01
CA SER A 27 0.96 -22.06 16.46
C SER A 27 1.93 -21.22 15.63
N ASP A 28 1.47 -20.64 14.53
CA ASP A 28 2.32 -19.85 13.63
C ASP A 28 2.42 -18.39 14.11
N GLU A 29 3.49 -17.73 13.66
CA GLU A 29 3.72 -16.31 13.93
C GLU A 29 3.72 -15.54 12.62
N LEU A 30 2.87 -14.51 12.57
CA LEU A 30 2.74 -13.62 11.43
C LEU A 30 3.28 -12.24 11.80
N TYR A 31 4.23 -11.76 11.01
CA TYR A 31 4.81 -10.42 11.14
C TYR A 31 4.32 -9.57 9.98
N LEU A 32 3.71 -8.43 10.24
CA LEU A 32 3.22 -7.54 9.18
C LEU A 32 4.10 -6.30 9.13
N LEU A 33 4.62 -5.95 7.96
CA LEU A 33 5.70 -4.97 7.81
C LEU A 33 5.21 -3.51 7.71
N GLY A 34 3.93 -3.22 7.97
CA GLY A 34 3.33 -1.89 7.82
C GLY A 34 2.53 -1.72 6.53
N ASP A 35 1.97 -0.53 6.34
CA ASP A 35 1.21 -0.10 5.16
C ASP A 35 0.04 -1.05 4.83
N TYR A 36 -0.85 -1.17 5.81
CA TYR A 36 -2.08 -1.96 5.73
C TYR A 36 -3.20 -1.21 5.03
N ILE A 37 -3.21 0.11 5.16
CA ILE A 37 -4.27 1.00 4.72
C ILE A 37 -3.89 1.78 3.47
N ASP A 38 -4.84 2.58 2.98
CA ASP A 38 -4.75 3.46 1.81
C ASP A 38 -4.60 2.74 0.47
N ARG A 39 -4.80 3.50 -0.62
CA ARG A 39 -4.68 3.11 -2.04
C ARG A 39 -5.66 2.03 -2.51
N GLY A 40 -5.62 0.82 -1.94
CA GLY A 40 -6.55 -0.26 -2.27
C GLY A 40 -7.95 -0.05 -1.67
N PRO A 41 -8.92 -0.89 -2.07
CA PRO A 41 -10.33 -0.59 -1.88
C PRO A 41 -10.87 -0.80 -0.46
N ASP A 42 -10.23 -1.63 0.36
CA ASP A 42 -10.81 -2.13 1.63
C ASP A 42 -9.81 -2.16 2.78
N SER A 43 -9.36 -0.97 3.23
CA SER A 43 -8.47 -0.83 4.39
C SER A 43 -9.11 -1.32 5.69
N LYS A 44 -10.42 -1.11 5.87
CA LYS A 44 -11.16 -1.63 7.03
C LYS A 44 -11.10 -3.16 7.09
N GLY A 45 -11.39 -3.86 5.99
CA GLY A 45 -11.36 -5.31 5.93
C GLY A 45 -9.96 -5.89 6.21
N VAL A 46 -8.91 -5.20 5.74
CA VAL A 46 -7.52 -5.55 6.10
C VAL A 46 -7.31 -5.45 7.61
N LEU A 47 -7.64 -4.32 8.24
CA LEU A 47 -7.46 -4.15 9.69
C LEU A 47 -8.32 -5.12 10.51
N ASP A 48 -9.58 -5.37 10.09
CA ASP A 48 -10.44 -6.38 10.71
C ASP A 48 -9.77 -7.76 10.66
N THR A 49 -9.17 -8.12 9.53
CA THR A 49 -8.46 -9.40 9.38
C THR A 49 -7.29 -9.47 10.35
N ILE A 50 -6.43 -8.45 10.36
CA ILE A 50 -5.24 -8.39 11.21
C ILE A 50 -5.61 -8.51 12.69
N MET A 51 -6.65 -7.81 13.13
CA MET A 51 -7.08 -7.78 14.53
C MET A 51 -7.78 -9.06 14.99
N ASN A 52 -8.28 -9.90 14.07
CA ASN A 52 -9.07 -11.09 14.39
C ASN A 52 -8.42 -12.42 13.95
N LEU A 53 -7.19 -12.40 13.44
CA LEU A 53 -6.49 -13.63 13.06
C LEU A 53 -6.23 -14.52 14.28
N ASP A 54 -6.53 -15.81 14.14
CA ASP A 54 -6.32 -16.83 15.18
C ASP A 54 -4.89 -17.39 15.14
N CYS A 55 -3.90 -16.50 15.27
CA CYS A 55 -2.49 -16.83 15.45
C CYS A 55 -1.76 -15.67 16.14
N LYS A 56 -0.47 -15.82 16.40
CA LYS A 56 0.33 -14.70 16.93
C LYS A 56 0.63 -13.72 15.81
N VAL A 57 0.02 -12.54 15.85
CA VAL A 57 0.28 -11.46 14.89
C VAL A 57 1.08 -10.33 15.56
N VAL A 58 2.19 -9.93 14.94
CA VAL A 58 2.92 -8.71 15.28
C VAL A 58 2.87 -7.78 14.07
N ALA A 59 2.05 -6.74 14.17
CA ALA A 59 1.98 -5.68 13.17
C ALA A 59 3.03 -4.60 13.47
N LEU A 60 3.74 -4.09 12.46
CA LEU A 60 4.62 -2.94 12.55
C LEU A 60 3.93 -1.68 12.03
N MET A 61 4.39 -0.50 12.48
CA MET A 61 3.93 0.78 11.97
C MET A 61 4.50 1.04 10.57
N GLY A 62 3.62 1.25 9.58
CA GLY A 62 3.99 1.83 8.29
C GLY A 62 3.85 3.34 8.27
N ASN A 63 4.36 4.00 7.23
CA ASN A 63 4.18 5.44 7.12
C ASN A 63 2.73 5.84 6.84
N HIS A 64 1.94 4.96 6.22
CA HIS A 64 0.53 5.21 5.99
C HIS A 64 -0.30 5.22 7.28
N GLU A 65 -0.03 4.28 8.20
CA GLU A 65 -0.65 4.29 9.52
C GLU A 65 -0.25 5.53 10.34
N ASP A 66 1.03 5.93 10.31
CA ASP A 66 1.51 7.15 10.98
C ASP A 66 0.84 8.41 10.40
N MET A 67 0.69 8.51 9.08
CA MET A 67 -0.04 9.61 8.43
C MET A 67 -1.49 9.68 8.90
N TRP A 68 -2.20 8.55 8.94
CA TRP A 68 -3.59 8.52 9.40
C TRP A 68 -3.72 8.91 10.88
N LEU A 69 -2.83 8.45 11.74
CA LEU A 69 -2.77 8.85 13.15
C LEU A 69 -2.56 10.36 13.29
N ARG A 70 -1.55 10.91 12.60
CA ARG A 70 -1.23 12.36 12.61
C ARG A 70 -2.35 13.22 12.04
N ALA A 71 -3.08 12.73 11.05
CA ALA A 71 -4.26 13.39 10.51
C ALA A 71 -5.41 13.37 11.53
N SER A 72 -5.66 12.21 12.16
CA SER A 72 -6.75 12.02 13.13
C SER A 72 -6.56 12.80 14.43
N ASP A 73 -5.33 12.88 14.94
CA ASP A 73 -5.01 13.65 16.16
C ASP A 73 -5.28 15.16 15.99
N LYS A 74 -5.22 15.66 14.75
CA LYS A 74 -5.46 17.07 14.41
C LYS A 74 -6.88 17.41 14.00
N MET A 75 -7.76 16.43 13.81
CA MET A 75 -9.18 16.67 13.51
C MET A 75 -9.93 17.41 14.66
N GLY A 76 -9.28 17.69 15.79
CA GLY A 76 -9.77 18.53 16.88
C GLY A 76 -9.19 19.95 16.96
N ASP A 77 -8.24 20.35 16.10
CA ASP A 77 -7.67 21.70 16.05
C ASP A 77 -7.91 22.37 14.68
N PRO A 78 -8.90 23.29 14.58
CA PRO A 78 -9.28 23.93 13.31
C PRO A 78 -8.17 24.80 12.68
N VAL A 79 -7.13 25.16 13.44
CA VAL A 79 -6.03 26.01 12.97
C VAL A 79 -4.90 25.18 12.34
N LEU A 80 -4.87 23.87 12.59
CA LEU A 80 -3.84 22.95 12.08
C LEU A 80 -4.27 22.12 10.85
N CYS A 81 -5.40 22.45 10.22
CA CYS A 81 -5.66 22.11 8.82
C CYS A 81 -4.58 22.83 8.00
N ASP A 82 -3.58 22.19 7.40
CA ASP A 82 -3.81 21.43 6.17
C ASP A 82 -2.69 20.42 5.83
N ALA A 83 -1.49 20.48 6.44
CA ALA A 83 -0.35 19.71 5.92
C ALA A 83 -0.43 18.19 6.13
N ASN A 84 -0.82 17.71 7.32
CA ASN A 84 -0.87 16.27 7.60
C ASN A 84 -2.05 15.59 6.89
N ILE A 85 -3.20 16.26 6.85
CA ILE A 85 -4.38 15.77 6.13
C ILE A 85 -4.08 15.74 4.64
N ASN A 86 -3.51 16.82 4.07
CA ASN A 86 -3.16 16.85 2.66
C ASN A 86 -2.12 15.79 2.31
N LEU A 87 -1.05 15.65 3.10
CA LEU A 87 -0.05 14.61 2.89
C LEU A 87 -0.69 13.22 2.86
N TRP A 88 -1.58 12.91 3.81
CA TRP A 88 -2.26 11.62 3.85
C TRP A 88 -3.20 11.42 2.64
N MET A 89 -3.98 12.43 2.27
CA MET A 89 -4.87 12.38 1.10
C MET A 89 -4.09 12.24 -0.21
N GLU A 90 -2.96 12.93 -0.36
CA GLU A 90 -2.06 12.80 -1.52
C GLU A 90 -1.46 11.39 -1.64
N ASN A 91 -1.37 10.66 -0.52
CA ASN A 91 -0.86 9.30 -0.48
C ASN A 91 -1.94 8.20 -0.53
N GLY A 92 -3.22 8.55 -0.73
CA GLY A 92 -4.28 7.55 -0.91
C GLY A 92 -5.25 7.40 0.25
N GLY A 93 -5.21 8.29 1.25
CA GLY A 93 -6.06 8.27 2.44
C GLY A 93 -7.57 8.27 2.18
N GLN A 94 -8.01 8.80 1.03
CA GLN A 94 -9.39 8.79 0.59
C GLN A 94 -9.99 7.38 0.51
N ALA A 95 -9.18 6.38 0.13
CA ALA A 95 -9.64 5.00 0.02
C ALA A 95 -9.94 4.41 1.41
N THR A 96 -9.07 4.71 2.39
CA THR A 96 -9.29 4.35 3.79
C THR A 96 -10.58 4.98 4.32
N LEU A 97 -10.76 6.29 4.16
CA LEU A 97 -11.99 6.97 4.59
C LEU A 97 -13.25 6.34 3.98
N LYS A 98 -13.21 6.00 2.68
CA LYS A 98 -14.32 5.34 1.99
C LYS A 98 -14.63 3.97 2.59
N SER A 99 -13.60 3.17 2.92
CA SER A 99 -13.78 1.84 3.53
C SER A 99 -14.37 1.88 4.95
N PHE A 100 -14.23 3.01 5.65
CA PHE A 100 -14.76 3.23 7.00
C PHE A 100 -16.06 4.05 7.03
N ALA A 101 -16.68 4.36 5.89
CA ALA A 101 -17.83 5.24 5.83
C ALA A 101 -18.96 4.80 6.79
N GLY A 102 -19.27 5.64 7.79
CA GLY A 102 -20.29 5.37 8.80
C GLY A 102 -19.86 4.44 9.94
N ILE A 103 -18.57 4.08 10.02
CA ILE A 103 -18.00 3.20 11.06
C ILE A 103 -17.14 4.03 12.02
N ASP A 104 -17.19 3.69 13.32
CA ASP A 104 -16.29 4.29 14.32
C ASP A 104 -14.86 3.79 14.13
N THR A 105 -13.94 4.72 13.82
CA THR A 105 -12.53 4.42 13.59
C THR A 105 -11.72 4.35 14.89
N LYS A 106 -12.27 4.75 16.04
CA LYS A 106 -11.53 4.81 17.32
C LYS A 106 -10.86 3.48 17.70
N PRO A 107 -11.51 2.30 17.62
CA PRO A 107 -10.86 1.05 17.98
C PRO A 107 -9.61 0.76 17.12
N TYR A 108 -9.68 1.08 15.83
CA TYR A 108 -8.59 0.89 14.86
C TYR A 108 -7.45 1.86 15.14
N LEU A 109 -7.75 3.15 15.38
CA LEU A 109 -6.74 4.14 15.77
C LEU A 109 -6.08 3.77 17.10
N THR A 110 -6.84 3.20 18.06
CA THR A 110 -6.26 2.68 19.30
C THR A 110 -5.33 1.50 19.05
N PHE A 111 -5.73 0.54 18.20
CA PHE A 111 -4.85 -0.55 17.78
C PHE A 111 -3.55 -0.02 17.17
N LEU A 112 -3.65 0.86 16.17
CA LEU A 112 -2.50 1.43 15.46
C LEU A 112 -1.55 2.22 16.38
N ARG A 113 -2.05 2.93 17.40
CA ARG A 113 -1.17 3.63 18.36
C ARG A 113 -0.31 2.69 19.21
N ASN A 114 -0.65 1.39 19.27
CA ASN A 114 0.02 0.42 20.13
C ASN A 114 0.94 -0.54 19.37
N ILE A 115 1.05 -0.43 18.04
CA ILE A 115 1.96 -1.27 17.26
C ILE A 115 3.39 -0.68 17.28
N PRO A 116 4.44 -1.52 17.35
CA PRO A 116 5.83 -1.05 17.37
C PRO A 116 6.31 -0.54 16.01
N LEU A 117 7.36 0.29 16.00
CA LEU A 117 8.04 0.75 14.78
C LEU A 117 8.90 -0.33 14.13
N PHE A 118 9.48 -1.21 14.94
CA PHE A 118 10.32 -2.31 14.49
C PHE A 118 10.28 -3.46 15.50
N LEU A 119 10.73 -4.63 15.09
CA LEU A 119 10.91 -5.79 15.97
C LEU A 119 12.32 -6.35 15.78
N GLU A 120 12.99 -6.64 16.88
CA GLU A 120 14.22 -7.43 16.88
C GLU A 120 13.90 -8.88 17.27
N LEU A 121 14.19 -9.80 16.37
CA LEU A 121 14.24 -11.23 16.60
C LEU A 121 15.71 -11.65 16.81
N ASP A 122 15.93 -12.90 17.20
CA ASP A 122 17.29 -13.45 17.36
C ASP A 122 18.07 -13.43 16.02
N ASP A 123 17.36 -13.64 14.91
CA ASP A 123 17.90 -13.83 13.57
C ASP A 123 17.57 -12.70 12.58
N PHE A 124 16.56 -11.86 12.84
CA PHE A 124 16.17 -10.74 11.97
C PHE A 124 15.89 -9.46 12.74
N PHE A 125 16.15 -8.32 12.10
CA PHE A 125 15.41 -7.10 12.37
C PHE A 125 14.26 -6.98 11.38
N LEU A 126 13.07 -6.66 11.87
CA LEU A 126 11.90 -6.36 11.06
C LEU A 126 11.58 -4.87 11.21
N VAL A 127 11.46 -4.15 10.10
CA VAL A 127 11.16 -2.70 10.09
C VAL A 127 10.40 -2.38 8.81
N HIS A 128 9.55 -1.37 8.82
CA HIS A 128 8.80 -1.00 7.63
C HIS A 128 9.71 -0.55 6.47
N ALA A 129 10.58 0.44 6.69
CA ALA A 129 11.46 0.98 5.66
C ALA A 129 12.94 0.59 5.86
N GLU A 130 13.68 1.31 6.71
CA GLU A 130 15.11 1.04 6.96
C GLU A 130 15.63 1.68 8.25
N PHE A 131 16.80 1.24 8.72
CA PHE A 131 17.54 1.92 9.79
C PHE A 131 18.64 2.82 9.23
N ASP A 132 18.83 3.99 9.83
CA ASP A 132 19.95 4.88 9.54
C ASP A 132 21.01 4.83 10.65
N PHE A 133 21.98 3.94 10.50
CA PHE A 133 23.09 3.77 11.46
C PHE A 133 24.09 4.95 11.47
N SER A 134 23.92 5.98 10.62
CA SER A 134 24.69 7.22 10.76
C SER A 134 24.17 8.12 11.89
N LEU A 135 22.96 7.86 12.39
CA LEU A 135 22.35 8.61 13.48
C LEU A 135 22.87 8.16 14.85
N PRO A 136 22.89 9.06 15.85
CA PRO A 136 23.31 8.73 17.21
C PRO A 136 22.40 7.71 17.90
N ASP A 137 21.12 7.64 17.49
CA ASP A 137 20.12 6.72 18.01
C ASP A 137 19.23 6.23 16.85
N PRO A 138 19.67 5.19 16.10
CA PRO A 138 18.95 4.69 14.94
C PRO A 138 17.65 3.94 15.28
N PHE A 139 17.48 3.53 16.54
CA PHE A 139 16.32 2.76 17.00
C PHE A 139 15.31 3.60 17.79
N GLY A 140 15.73 4.73 18.35
CA GLY A 140 14.86 5.65 19.05
C GLY A 140 14.44 6.85 18.21
N LYS A 141 14.27 8.00 18.85
CA LYS A 141 13.54 9.15 18.27
C LYS A 141 14.17 9.68 16.98
N ALA A 142 15.50 9.67 16.88
CA ALA A 142 16.19 10.15 15.69
C ALA A 142 15.97 9.24 14.47
N GLY A 143 15.81 7.93 14.70
CA GLY A 143 15.61 6.94 13.65
C GLY A 143 14.19 6.81 13.11
N ILE A 144 13.18 7.40 13.77
CA ILE A 144 11.75 7.24 13.41
C ILE A 144 11.50 7.55 11.93
N ASP A 145 12.02 8.68 11.44
CA ASP A 145 11.80 9.09 10.05
C ASP A 145 12.43 8.10 9.07
N SER A 146 13.60 7.53 9.39
CA SER A 146 14.22 6.47 8.57
C SER A 146 13.40 5.19 8.57
N MET A 147 12.89 4.78 9.74
CA MET A 147 12.11 3.54 9.89
C MET A 147 10.77 3.59 9.14
N LEU A 148 10.21 4.78 8.96
CA LEU A 148 8.94 4.99 8.25
C LEU A 148 9.13 5.40 6.78
N TRP A 149 10.11 6.23 6.46
CA TRP A 149 10.21 6.90 5.15
C TRP A 149 11.53 6.69 4.41
N GLY A 150 12.52 6.03 5.02
CA GLY A 150 13.84 5.87 4.42
C GLY A 150 13.83 4.98 3.18
N ARG A 151 14.70 5.29 2.20
CA ARG A 151 14.81 4.56 0.92
C ARG A 151 16.24 4.30 0.47
N GLU A 152 17.23 4.91 1.12
CA GLU A 152 18.56 5.08 0.55
C GLU A 152 19.67 4.53 1.45
N LYS A 153 19.37 4.17 2.70
CA LYS A 153 20.40 3.79 3.66
C LYS A 153 20.90 2.38 3.37
N PRO A 154 22.20 2.23 3.07
CA PRO A 154 22.79 0.91 2.95
C PRO A 154 22.85 0.25 4.32
N TYR A 155 22.76 -1.09 4.33
CA TYR A 155 22.89 -1.88 5.55
C TYR A 155 24.00 -2.91 5.39
N HIS A 156 24.94 -2.90 6.33
CA HIS A 156 26.11 -3.78 6.35
C HIS A 156 26.22 -4.58 7.65
N GLY A 157 25.17 -4.57 8.48
CA GLY A 157 25.13 -5.36 9.71
C GLY A 157 25.04 -6.85 9.42
N LYS A 158 25.37 -7.67 10.43
CA LYS A 158 25.37 -9.14 10.32
C LYS A 158 23.98 -9.75 10.43
N LYS A 159 23.11 -9.17 11.26
CA LYS A 159 21.72 -9.63 11.44
C LYS A 159 20.88 -9.07 10.29
N PRO A 160 20.29 -9.89 9.40
CA PRO A 160 19.52 -9.36 8.28
C PRO A 160 18.37 -8.44 8.72
N VAL A 161 18.10 -7.44 7.90
CA VAL A 161 16.92 -6.56 8.00
C VAL A 161 15.91 -7.03 6.95
N LEU A 162 14.69 -7.30 7.37
CA LEU A 162 13.55 -7.58 6.50
C LEU A 162 12.59 -6.38 6.53
N CYS A 163 12.26 -5.84 5.36
CA CYS A 163 11.44 -4.64 5.22
C CYS A 163 10.52 -4.65 3.99
N GLY A 164 9.70 -3.60 3.88
CA GLY A 164 8.80 -3.30 2.77
C GLY A 164 9.00 -1.86 2.27
N HIS A 165 7.92 -1.08 2.18
CA HIS A 165 7.86 0.37 1.92
C HIS A 165 8.27 0.86 0.52
N SER A 166 9.31 0.27 -0.05
CA SER A 166 9.86 0.65 -1.35
C SER A 166 9.52 -0.43 -2.37
N PRO A 167 8.45 -0.25 -3.16
CA PRO A 167 8.01 -1.25 -4.11
C PRO A 167 9.11 -1.54 -5.13
N LEU A 168 9.48 -2.81 -5.27
CA LEU A 168 10.45 -3.29 -6.25
C LEU A 168 9.81 -4.30 -7.21
N PRO A 169 10.29 -4.41 -8.47
CA PRO A 169 9.91 -5.50 -9.35
C PRO A 169 10.30 -6.85 -8.74
N LEU A 170 9.50 -7.88 -9.00
CA LEU A 170 9.65 -9.20 -8.39
C LEU A 170 11.05 -9.81 -8.63
N GLU A 171 11.60 -9.61 -9.83
CA GLU A 171 12.95 -10.06 -10.16
C GLU A 171 14.02 -9.43 -9.24
N GLN A 172 13.89 -8.14 -8.93
CA GLN A 172 14.82 -7.45 -8.03
C GLN A 172 14.66 -7.93 -6.58
N ILE A 173 13.42 -8.20 -6.14
CA ILE A 173 13.15 -8.79 -4.82
C ILE A 173 13.82 -10.16 -4.72
N GLN A 174 13.63 -11.02 -5.73
CA GLN A 174 14.23 -12.36 -5.78
C GLN A 174 15.77 -12.31 -5.73
N ALA A 175 16.39 -11.38 -6.47
CA ALA A 175 17.83 -11.17 -6.41
C ALA A 175 18.30 -10.64 -5.04
N GLY A 176 17.47 -9.82 -4.38
CA GLY A 176 17.73 -9.22 -3.08
C GLY A 176 17.65 -10.17 -1.88
N LEU A 177 17.03 -11.35 -2.02
CA LEU A 177 16.86 -12.33 -0.93
C LEU A 177 18.19 -12.84 -0.34
N GLN A 178 19.30 -12.71 -1.08
CA GLN A 178 20.63 -13.13 -0.63
C GLN A 178 21.42 -12.02 0.08
N THR A 179 20.81 -10.85 0.27
CA THR A 179 21.46 -9.70 0.92
C THR A 179 21.07 -9.60 2.39
N ASN A 180 21.77 -8.76 3.16
CA ASN A 180 21.39 -8.47 4.55
C ASN A 180 20.29 -7.41 4.68
N LYS A 181 19.77 -6.87 3.58
CA LYS A 181 18.61 -5.96 3.56
C LYS A 181 17.60 -6.48 2.55
N ILE A 182 16.70 -7.31 3.04
CA ILE A 182 15.71 -8.01 2.25
C ILE A 182 14.46 -7.13 2.21
N ASN A 183 14.14 -6.57 1.05
CA ASN A 183 12.89 -5.88 0.82
C ASN A 183 11.93 -6.78 0.05
N ILE A 184 10.73 -7.01 0.59
CA ILE A 184 9.72 -7.89 0.00
C ILE A 184 8.46 -7.15 -0.48
N ASP A 185 8.48 -5.82 -0.53
CA ASP A 185 7.37 -5.04 -1.08
C ASP A 185 7.39 -5.07 -2.62
N ASN A 186 6.41 -5.77 -3.20
CA ASN A 186 6.22 -5.84 -4.65
C ASN A 186 5.11 -4.90 -5.16
N GLY A 187 4.65 -3.97 -4.33
CA GLY A 187 3.59 -3.03 -4.65
C GLY A 187 2.29 -3.74 -4.98
N CYS A 188 1.69 -4.42 -3.99
CA CYS A 188 0.45 -5.16 -4.17
C CYS A 188 -0.64 -4.33 -4.88
N CYS A 189 -0.79 -3.06 -4.50
CA CYS A 189 -1.77 -2.14 -5.09
C CYS A 189 -1.40 -1.61 -6.49
N PHE A 190 -0.21 -1.91 -7.03
CA PHE A 190 0.28 -1.40 -8.32
C PHE A 190 -0.02 -2.32 -9.50
N VAL A 191 -1.32 -2.52 -9.77
CA VAL A 191 -1.84 -3.45 -10.80
C VAL A 191 -1.43 -3.15 -12.24
N ASN A 192 -0.87 -1.98 -12.54
CA ASN A 192 -0.51 -1.55 -13.90
C ASN A 192 1.01 -1.48 -14.16
N ARG A 193 1.84 -1.98 -13.24
CA ARG A 193 3.30 -1.98 -13.41
C ARG A 193 3.80 -3.40 -13.65
N VAL A 194 4.51 -3.58 -14.76
CA VAL A 194 5.11 -4.88 -15.10
C VAL A 194 6.09 -5.29 -13.99
N GLY A 195 5.94 -6.51 -13.48
CA GLY A 195 6.77 -7.04 -12.40
C GLY A 195 6.33 -6.66 -10.99
N TYR A 196 5.21 -5.95 -10.81
CA TYR A 196 4.63 -5.59 -9.50
C TYR A 196 3.35 -6.40 -9.26
N HIS A 197 2.39 -5.83 -8.51
CA HIS A 197 1.00 -6.30 -8.34
C HIS A 197 0.84 -7.60 -7.54
N ASN A 198 1.82 -7.96 -6.72
CA ASN A 198 1.72 -9.13 -5.84
C ASN A 198 1.81 -8.70 -4.38
N LEU A 199 1.01 -9.34 -3.53
CA LEU A 199 1.27 -9.38 -2.11
C LEU A 199 2.25 -10.53 -1.84
N LEU A 200 3.35 -10.22 -1.17
CA LEU A 200 4.39 -11.20 -0.87
C LEU A 200 4.38 -11.55 0.61
N ALA A 201 4.68 -12.82 0.89
CA ALA A 201 5.08 -13.24 2.23
C ALA A 201 6.42 -13.96 2.18
N TYR A 202 7.24 -13.78 3.22
CA TYR A 202 8.54 -14.40 3.36
C TYR A 202 8.55 -15.30 4.60
N ASP A 203 8.89 -16.56 4.42
CA ASP A 203 9.09 -17.51 5.52
C ASP A 203 10.49 -17.32 6.10
N LEU A 204 10.55 -16.89 7.36
CA LEU A 204 11.80 -16.59 8.07
C LEU A 204 12.56 -17.86 8.46
N ASP A 205 11.89 -19.01 8.52
CA ASP A 205 12.49 -20.28 8.93
C ASP A 205 13.20 -20.97 7.75
N TYR A 206 12.62 -20.88 6.55
CA TYR A 206 13.12 -21.57 5.35
C TYR A 206 13.61 -20.65 4.23
N GLY A 207 13.42 -19.33 4.37
CA GLY A 207 13.78 -18.35 3.37
C GLY A 207 12.94 -18.42 2.09
N GLN A 208 11.72 -18.96 2.18
CA GLN A 208 10.83 -19.14 1.05
C GLN A 208 9.95 -17.90 0.82
N LEU A 209 9.83 -17.48 -0.43
CA LEU A 209 8.94 -16.39 -0.85
C LEU A 209 7.62 -16.96 -1.39
N TYR A 210 6.51 -16.52 -0.81
CA TYR A 210 5.15 -16.80 -1.27
C TYR A 210 4.60 -15.60 -2.01
N ILE A 211 4.00 -15.86 -3.17
CA ILE A 211 3.52 -14.82 -4.08
C ILE A 211 2.01 -14.98 -4.23
N GLN A 212 1.26 -13.93 -3.93
CA GLN A 212 -0.17 -13.84 -4.22
C GLN A 212 -0.42 -12.64 -5.13
N GLN A 213 -0.80 -12.92 -6.38
CA GLN A 213 -1.23 -11.88 -7.30
C GLN A 213 -2.44 -11.13 -6.74
N ASN A 214 -2.46 -9.82 -6.93
CA ASN A 214 -3.60 -8.97 -6.58
C ASN A 214 -4.85 -9.45 -7.30
N ILE A 215 -5.92 -9.67 -6.52
CA ILE A 215 -7.24 -10.11 -7.00
C ILE A 215 -8.35 -9.13 -6.58
N GLU A 216 -7.99 -7.90 -6.22
CA GLU A 216 -8.97 -6.84 -6.01
C GLU A 216 -9.69 -6.53 -7.32
N ASP A 217 -10.94 -6.10 -7.21
CA ASP A 217 -11.62 -5.57 -8.38
C ASP A 217 -10.87 -4.29 -8.79
N PRO A 218 -10.41 -4.17 -10.06
CA PRO A 218 -9.73 -2.97 -10.48
C PRO A 218 -10.68 -1.80 -10.26
N CYS A 219 -10.32 -0.88 -9.37
CA CYS A 219 -11.10 0.34 -9.15
C CYS A 219 -10.94 1.23 -10.39
N LEU A 220 -11.67 0.88 -11.46
CA LEU A 220 -11.63 1.54 -12.76
C LEU A 220 -11.90 3.04 -12.63
N ALA A 221 -12.69 3.46 -11.64
CA ALA A 221 -12.99 4.87 -11.38
C ALA A 221 -11.78 5.70 -10.91
N ILE A 222 -10.95 5.18 -10.00
CA ILE A 222 -9.69 5.85 -9.58
C ILE A 222 -8.70 5.82 -10.74
N TYR A 223 -8.61 4.67 -11.42
CA TYR A 223 -7.75 4.45 -12.56
C TYR A 223 -8.01 5.41 -13.74
N PHE A 224 -9.27 5.64 -14.10
CA PHE A 224 -9.64 6.61 -15.14
C PHE A 224 -9.41 8.05 -14.67
N ARG A 225 -9.75 8.38 -13.41
CA ARG A 225 -9.62 9.74 -12.88
C ARG A 225 -8.18 10.21 -12.83
N GLU A 226 -7.24 9.39 -12.33
CA GLU A 226 -5.84 9.79 -12.25
C GLU A 226 -5.15 9.87 -13.61
N ARG A 227 -5.46 8.97 -14.55
CA ARG A 227 -4.95 9.07 -15.93
C ARG A 227 -5.54 10.26 -16.69
N LEU A 228 -6.81 10.58 -16.46
CA LEU A 228 -7.45 11.75 -17.05
C LEU A 228 -6.81 13.03 -16.51
N LEU A 229 -6.59 13.12 -15.20
CA LEU A 229 -5.95 14.27 -14.57
C LEU A 229 -4.46 14.40 -14.94
N ALA A 230 -3.71 13.29 -15.05
CA ALA A 230 -2.31 13.30 -15.48
C ALA A 230 -2.13 13.75 -16.95
N ARG A 231 -3.10 13.44 -17.82
CA ARG A 231 -3.14 14.01 -19.19
C ARG A 231 -3.54 15.48 -19.23
N LEU A 232 -4.20 15.99 -18.18
CA LEU A 232 -4.67 17.37 -18.07
C LEU A 232 -3.69 18.30 -17.31
N ALA A 233 -2.63 17.77 -16.68
CA ALA A 233 -1.68 18.53 -15.88
C ALA A 233 -0.64 19.33 -16.73
N LEU A 234 -1.11 20.46 -17.24
CA LEU A 234 -0.50 21.79 -17.33
C LEU A 234 1.02 21.96 -17.57
N LYS A 235 1.36 22.50 -18.76
CA LYS A 235 2.50 23.39 -18.96
C LYS A 235 1.97 24.80 -19.27
N ASN A 236 2.16 25.76 -18.35
CA ASN A 236 1.88 27.20 -18.52
C ASN A 236 0.43 27.59 -18.89
N GLY A 237 -0.57 27.04 -18.19
CA GLY A 237 -1.95 27.53 -18.30
C GLY A 237 -2.64 27.30 -19.64
N ASN A 238 -2.02 26.53 -20.55
CA ASN A 238 -2.62 26.09 -21.80
C ASN A 238 -2.76 24.57 -21.82
N LEU A 239 -3.94 24.11 -22.24
CA LEU A 239 -4.22 22.71 -22.53
C LEU A 239 -3.32 22.28 -23.69
N ILE A 240 -2.29 21.46 -23.43
CA ILE A 240 -1.54 20.80 -24.51
C ILE A 240 -2.12 19.40 -24.65
N MET A 241 -3.02 19.26 -25.62
CA MET A 241 -3.58 17.98 -26.06
C MET A 241 -2.47 17.15 -26.73
N THR A 242 -1.74 16.36 -25.97
CA THR A 242 -0.86 15.34 -26.57
C THR A 242 -1.70 14.11 -26.87
N GLU A 243 -2.04 13.98 -28.16
CA GLU A 243 -2.90 12.98 -28.80
C GLU A 243 -4.41 13.25 -28.74
N VAL A 244 -5.01 13.19 -29.93
CA VAL A 244 -6.45 13.33 -30.17
C VAL A 244 -7.16 12.21 -29.40
N LEU A 245 -7.80 12.58 -28.29
CA LEU A 245 -8.81 11.71 -27.68
C LEU A 245 -9.90 11.50 -28.73
N SER A 246 -10.27 10.25 -29.01
CA SER A 246 -11.41 9.98 -29.90
C SER A 246 -12.68 10.62 -29.34
N GLU A 247 -13.62 11.00 -30.20
CA GLU A 247 -14.91 11.58 -29.79
C GLU A 247 -15.62 10.72 -28.71
N ASP A 248 -15.45 9.39 -28.78
CA ASP A 248 -15.96 8.44 -27.79
C ASP A 248 -15.44 8.69 -26.36
N ILE A 249 -14.18 9.13 -26.20
CA ILE A 249 -13.60 9.43 -24.87
C ILE A 249 -14.10 10.78 -24.36
N LEU A 250 -14.26 11.77 -25.24
CA LEU A 250 -14.81 13.08 -24.88
C LEU A 250 -16.27 12.97 -24.43
N GLN A 251 -17.06 12.16 -25.13
CA GLN A 251 -18.44 11.88 -24.77
C GLN A 251 -18.54 11.15 -23.42
N LEU A 252 -17.66 10.18 -23.16
CA LEU A 252 -17.58 9.52 -21.86
C LEU A 252 -17.23 10.50 -20.73
N ILE A 253 -16.32 11.45 -20.97
CA ILE A 253 -15.96 12.47 -19.98
C ILE A 253 -17.14 13.39 -19.64
N GLU A 254 -17.95 13.79 -20.63
CA GLU A 254 -19.16 14.58 -20.38
C GLU A 254 -20.23 13.79 -19.63
N GLU A 255 -20.46 12.53 -20.00
CA GLU A 255 -21.41 11.63 -19.32
C GLU A 255 -20.99 11.35 -17.86
N LEU A 256 -19.67 11.27 -17.60
CA LEU A 256 -19.11 11.13 -16.25
C LEU A 256 -19.22 12.41 -15.42
N ARG A 257 -19.26 13.58 -16.06
CA ARG A 257 -19.36 14.89 -15.39
C ARG A 257 -20.77 15.17 -14.87
N GLU A 258 -21.79 14.57 -15.50
CA GLU A 258 -23.20 14.78 -15.18
C GLU A 258 -23.75 13.80 -14.13
N ARG A 259 -23.08 12.67 -13.85
CA ARG A 259 -23.59 11.61 -12.97
C ARG A 259 -22.84 11.53 -11.64
N GLN A 260 -23.57 11.64 -10.53
CA GLN A 260 -23.01 11.83 -9.18
C GLN A 260 -22.57 10.54 -8.45
N THR A 261 -22.70 9.33 -9.03
CA THR A 261 -22.45 8.09 -8.26
C THR A 261 -21.70 6.98 -9.02
N ASP A 262 -20.68 6.41 -8.37
CA ASP A 262 -19.72 5.42 -8.87
C ASP A 262 -20.32 4.07 -9.34
N SER A 263 -21.53 3.69 -8.92
CA SER A 263 -22.07 2.35 -9.18
C SER A 263 -22.74 2.18 -10.55
N GLU A 264 -23.23 3.26 -11.16
CA GLU A 264 -23.85 3.21 -12.49
C GLU A 264 -22.81 3.21 -13.64
N LEU A 265 -21.58 3.64 -13.34
CA LEU A 265 -20.45 3.71 -14.26
C LEU A 265 -20.10 2.36 -14.91
N PHE A 266 -20.21 1.28 -14.14
CA PHE A 266 -19.77 -0.05 -14.57
C PHE A 266 -20.67 -0.65 -15.67
N TYR A 267 -21.97 -0.38 -15.61
CA TYR A 267 -22.95 -0.95 -16.54
C TYR A 267 -23.15 -0.10 -17.81
N ALA A 268 -22.69 1.15 -17.82
CA ALA A 268 -22.86 2.09 -18.93
C ALA A 268 -21.71 2.08 -19.95
N LEU A 269 -20.56 1.46 -19.64
CA LEU A 269 -19.43 1.38 -20.58
C LEU A 269 -19.84 0.67 -21.87
N PRO A 270 -19.75 1.33 -23.05
CA PRO A 270 -20.07 0.71 -24.33
C PRO A 270 -19.28 -0.59 -24.52
N GLU A 271 -19.93 -1.66 -24.99
CA GLU A 271 -19.32 -2.97 -25.25
C GLU A 271 -18.07 -2.91 -26.16
N ARG A 272 -17.88 -1.82 -26.91
CA ARG A 272 -16.67 -1.57 -27.71
C ARG A 272 -15.42 -1.26 -26.86
N LEU A 273 -15.55 -0.55 -25.74
CA LEU A 273 -14.43 -0.26 -24.84
C LEU A 273 -14.00 -1.50 -24.04
N LYS A 274 -14.93 -2.43 -23.78
CA LYS A 274 -14.60 -3.74 -23.19
C LYS A 274 -13.80 -4.65 -24.13
N ARG A 275 -13.87 -4.41 -25.45
CA ARG A 275 -13.20 -5.21 -26.49
C ARG A 275 -11.85 -4.66 -26.95
N HIS A 276 -11.57 -3.39 -26.68
CA HIS A 276 -10.25 -2.84 -26.96
C HIS A 276 -9.31 -3.19 -25.82
N HIS A 277 -8.66 -4.35 -25.96
CA HIS A 277 -7.39 -4.62 -25.31
C HIS A 277 -6.40 -3.49 -25.67
N LEU A 278 -6.38 -2.43 -24.87
CA LEU A 278 -5.39 -1.36 -24.95
C LEU A 278 -4.06 -1.89 -24.41
N TRP A 279 -3.47 -2.82 -25.15
CA TRP A 279 -2.05 -3.11 -25.14
C TRP A 279 -1.36 -1.92 -25.79
N VAL A 280 -0.63 -1.12 -25.01
CA VAL A 280 0.39 -0.24 -25.56
C VAL A 280 1.64 -0.36 -24.69
N ILE A 281 2.52 -1.22 -25.20
CA ILE A 281 3.98 -1.28 -25.15
C ILE A 281 4.62 0.05 -24.73
N TYR A 282 5.61 0.01 -23.85
CA TYR A 282 6.71 0.99 -23.88
C TYR A 282 8.06 0.29 -23.61
N GLU A 283 8.99 0.55 -24.53
CA GLU A 283 10.45 0.54 -24.34
C GLU A 283 10.87 1.55 -23.25
#